data_AF-A0A5C9E0G1-F1
#
_entry.id   AF-A0A5C9E0G1-F1
#
_cell.length_a   1.000
_cell.length_b   1.000
_cell.length_c   1.000
_cell.angle_alpha   90.00
_cell.angle_beta   90.00
_cell.angle_gamma   90.00
#
_symmetry.space_group_name_H-M   'P 1'
#
loop_
_entity.id
_entity.type
_entity.pdbx_description
1 polymer ?
#
loop_
_entity_poly.entity_id
_entity_poly.type
_entity_poly.pdbx_seq_one_letter_code
_entity_poly.pdbx_strand_id
1 'polypeptide(L)'
;MKIKLIVKNRLFNGKEKLSLWIEKYGEIKEEIEQIFTFFEDSINVKEKRRLSKYYVISSENPAIILSLSSAIQEIVAEKYFMEN
;
A
#
# COMPACT_ATOMS: atom_id res chain seq x y z
N MET A 1 -17.72 2.12 1.75
CA MET A 1 -16.39 2.08 1.11
C MET A 1 -15.79 0.67 1.15
N LYS A 2 -15.09 0.21 0.09
CA LYS A 2 -14.34 -1.06 0.09
C LYS A 2 -13.03 -0.91 -0.66
N ILE A 3 -11.91 -1.17 0.01
CA ILE A 3 -10.56 -1.17 -0.57
C ILE A 3 -9.93 -2.54 -0.37
N LYS A 4 -9.34 -3.10 -1.43
CA LYS A 4 -8.60 -4.35 -1.35
C LYS A 4 -7.11 -4.09 -1.12
N LEU A 5 -6.60 -4.62 -0.01
CA LEU A 5 -5.18 -4.76 0.28
C LEU A 5 -4.77 -6.23 0.10
N ILE A 6 -3.68 -6.48 -0.60
CA ILE A 6 -3.15 -7.85 -0.80
C ILE A 6 -1.67 -7.88 -0.45
N VAL A 7 -1.32 -8.64 0.58
CA VAL A 7 0.08 -8.96 0.88
C VAL A 7 0.48 -10.20 0.08
N LYS A 8 1.56 -10.10 -0.68
CA LYS A 8 2.16 -11.23 -1.41
C LYS A 8 3.57 -11.46 -0.95
N ASN A 9 3.87 -12.70 -0.58
CA ASN A 9 5.24 -13.19 -0.42
C ASN A 9 5.74 -13.76 -1.74
N ARG A 10 6.96 -13.40 -2.15
CA ARG A 10 7.64 -13.99 -3.30
C ARG A 10 9.12 -14.17 -3.00
N LEU A 11 9.68 -15.30 -3.42
CA LEU A 11 11.13 -15.49 -3.47
C LEU A 11 11.72 -14.63 -4.60
N PHE A 12 12.69 -13.80 -4.27
CA PHE A 12 13.50 -13.02 -5.21
C PHE A 12 14.97 -13.16 -4.84
N ASN A 13 15.79 -13.69 -5.75
CA ASN A 13 17.22 -13.98 -5.52
C ASN A 13 17.48 -14.80 -4.24
N GLY A 14 16.62 -15.79 -3.96
CA GLY A 14 16.75 -16.66 -2.78
C GLY A 14 16.33 -16.01 -1.44
N LYS A 15 15.89 -14.74 -1.46
CA LYS A 15 15.32 -14.06 -0.28
C LYS A 15 13.82 -13.92 -0.42
N GLU A 16 13.08 -14.14 0.67
CA GLU A 16 11.66 -13.83 0.69
C GLU A 16 11.45 -12.32 0.67
N LYS A 17 10.55 -11.86 -0.19
CA LYS A 17 10.21 -10.45 -0.33
C LYS A 17 8.70 -10.28 -0.22
N LEU A 18 8.29 -9.42 0.71
CA LEU A 18 6.91 -9.00 0.82
C LEU A 18 6.63 -7.84 -0.14
N SER A 19 5.44 -7.89 -0.73
CA SER A 19 4.89 -6.78 -1.49
C SER A 19 3.45 -6.54 -1.06
N LEU A 20 3.06 -5.27 -1.01
CA LEU A 20 1.69 -4.84 -0.74
C LEU A 20 1.07 -4.33 -2.02
N TRP A 21 -0.11 -4.85 -2.35
CA TRP A 21 -0.89 -4.38 -3.48
C TRP A 21 -2.08 -3.63 -2.93
N ILE A 22 -2.18 -2.35 -3.29
CA ILE A 22 -3.20 -1.43 -2.80
C ILE A 22 -4.10 -1.10 -3.97
N GLU A 23 -5.38 -1.44 -3.89
CA GLU A 23 -6.36 -1.08 -4.91
C GLU A 23 -6.45 0.44 -5.04
N LYS A 24 -6.35 0.96 -6.26
CA LYS A 24 -6.53 2.38 -6.53
C LYS A 24 -8.00 2.73 -6.29
N TYR A 25 -8.26 3.60 -5.33
CA TYR A 25 -9.59 4.06 -4.98
C TYR A 25 -9.60 5.59 -4.87
N GLY A 26 -10.54 6.25 -5.54
CA GLY A 26 -10.51 7.69 -5.75
C GLY A 26 -10.67 8.50 -4.45
N GLU A 27 -11.52 8.05 -3.54
CA GLU A 27 -11.90 8.80 -2.33
C GLU A 27 -10.78 8.88 -1.27
N ILE A 28 -9.77 8.00 -1.35
CA ILE A 28 -8.64 7.99 -0.41
C ILE A 28 -7.28 8.14 -1.11
N LYS A 29 -7.31 8.61 -2.36
CA LYS A 29 -6.12 8.66 -3.21
C LYS A 29 -5.05 9.57 -2.61
N GLU A 30 -5.45 10.77 -2.17
CA GLU A 30 -4.53 11.79 -1.66
C GLU A 30 -3.87 11.33 -0.36
N GLU A 31 -4.63 10.70 0.53
CA GLU A 31 -4.16 10.17 1.80
C GLU A 31 -3.19 8.99 1.58
N ILE A 32 -3.47 8.13 0.60
CA ILE A 32 -2.52 7.07 0.19
C ILE A 32 -1.22 7.68 -0.34
N GLU A 33 -1.29 8.71 -1.19
CA GLU A 33 -0.11 9.38 -1.76
C GLU A 33 0.73 10.08 -0.67
N GLN A 34 0.09 10.64 0.36
CA GLN A 34 0.77 11.18 1.54
C GLN A 34 1.51 10.11 2.32
N ILE A 35 0.88 8.94 2.55
CA ILE A 35 1.59 7.82 3.18
C ILE A 35 2.79 7.38 2.34
N PHE A 36 2.64 7.28 1.02
CA PHE A 36 3.76 6.91 0.16
C PHE A 36 4.92 7.89 0.27
N THR A 37 4.62 9.19 0.38
CA THR A 37 5.61 10.23 0.61
C THR A 37 6.31 10.04 1.96
N PHE A 38 5.55 9.76 3.03
CA PHE A 38 6.14 9.48 4.35
C PHE A 38 7.12 8.30 4.35
N PHE A 39 6.85 7.27 3.55
CA PHE A 39 7.70 6.07 3.45
C PHE A 39 8.69 6.11 2.28
N GLU A 40 8.86 7.23 1.56
CA GLU A 40 9.51 7.26 0.24
C GLU A 40 10.91 6.63 0.21
N ASP A 41 11.71 6.84 1.25
CA ASP A 41 13.06 6.29 1.37
C ASP A 41 13.10 4.78 1.67
N SER A 42 11.98 4.24 2.16
CA SER A 42 11.86 2.87 2.65
C SER A 42 11.05 1.96 1.73
N ILE A 43 10.39 2.51 0.71
CA ILE A 43 9.54 1.76 -0.22
C ILE A 43 9.91 2.00 -1.68
N ASN A 44 9.63 1.01 -2.50
CA ASN A 44 9.64 1.12 -3.95
C ASN A 44 8.22 0.95 -4.47
N VAL A 45 7.69 2.01 -5.07
CA VAL A 45 6.35 2.04 -5.68
C VAL A 45 6.47 1.71 -7.16
N LYS A 46 5.90 0.58 -7.58
CA LYS A 46 5.76 0.23 -8.99
C LYS A 46 4.32 0.41 -9.43
N GLU A 47 4.08 1.44 -10.23
CA GLU A 47 2.86 1.50 -11.02
C GLU A 47 3.00 0.57 -12.23
N LYS A 48 2.33 -0.59 -12.19
CA LYS A 48 2.51 -1.59 -13.25
C LYS A 48 2.22 -1.05 -14.65
N ARG A 49 1.23 -0.15 -14.79
CA ARG A 49 0.85 0.70 -15.96
C ARG A 49 -0.18 1.78 -15.51
N ARG A 50 -0.45 2.80 -16.32
CA ARG A 50 -1.54 3.81 -16.12
C ARG A 50 -2.93 3.17 -15.91
N LEU A 51 -3.15 1.95 -16.44
CA LEU A 51 -4.37 1.15 -16.29
C LEU A 51 -4.29 0.09 -15.18
N SER A 52 -3.20 0.03 -14.42
CA SER A 52 -3.09 -0.89 -13.29
C SER A 52 -4.10 -0.51 -12.22
N LYS A 53 -4.97 -1.46 -11.87
CA LYS A 53 -5.93 -1.31 -10.77
C LYS A 53 -5.27 -1.19 -9.40
N TYR A 54 -3.97 -1.48 -9.30
CA TYR A 54 -3.23 -1.50 -8.03
C TYR A 54 -1.95 -0.69 -8.09
N TYR A 55 -1.63 -0.03 -6.97
CA TYR A 55 -0.26 0.30 -6.59
C TYR A 55 0.44 -0.97 -6.11
N VAL A 56 1.67 -1.22 -6.56
CA VAL A 56 2.48 -2.35 -6.07
C VAL A 56 3.65 -1.78 -5.29
N ILE A 57 3.62 -1.97 -3.98
CA ILE A 57 4.64 -1.50 -3.06
C ILE A 57 5.53 -2.66 -2.66
N SER A 58 6.84 -2.42 -2.59
CA SER A 58 7.80 -3.37 -2.06
C SER A 58 8.84 -2.67 -1.20
N SER A 59 9.40 -3.36 -0.22
CA SER A 59 10.50 -2.85 0.61
C SER A 59 11.54 -3.97 0.79
N GLU A 60 12.75 -3.59 1.15
CA GLU A 60 13.75 -4.55 1.62
C GLU A 60 13.49 -5.00 3.06
N ASN A 61 12.77 -4.18 3.84
CA ASN A 61 12.36 -4.50 5.19
C ASN A 61 10.87 -4.91 5.22
N PRO A 62 10.54 -6.19 5.50
CA PRO A 62 9.17 -6.67 5.61
C PRO A 62 8.31 -5.90 6.63
N ALA A 63 8.92 -5.38 7.70
CA ALA A 63 8.21 -4.60 8.71
C ALA A 63 7.58 -3.33 8.11
N ILE A 64 8.27 -2.68 7.15
CA ILE A 64 7.75 -1.50 6.45
C ILE A 64 6.47 -1.82 5.68
N ILE A 65 6.39 -3.01 5.07
CA ILE A 65 5.18 -3.46 4.36
C ILE A 65 4.00 -3.64 5.32
N LEU A 66 4.25 -4.16 6.52
CA LEU A 66 3.23 -4.34 7.55
C LEU A 66 2.79 -2.98 8.11
N SER A 67 3.73 -2.12 8.49
CA SER A 67 3.45 -0.75 8.95
C SER A 67 2.64 0.04 7.93
N LEU A 68 3.00 -0.05 6.65
CA LEU A 68 2.25 0.58 5.56
C LEU A 68 0.82 0.06 5.47
N SER A 69 0.63 -1.26 5.59
CA SER A 69 -0.72 -1.86 5.56
C SER A 69 -1.57 -1.37 6.74
N SER A 70 -0.99 -1.22 7.93
CA SER A 70 -1.69 -0.70 9.11
C SER A 70 -2.08 0.78 8.93
N ALA A 71 -1.16 1.63 8.47
CA ALA A 71 -1.45 3.04 8.22
C ALA A 71 -2.61 3.24 7.22
N ILE A 72 -2.69 2.41 6.17
CA ILE A 72 -3.80 2.48 5.20
C ILE A 72 -5.11 2.01 5.85
N GLN A 73 -5.08 1.00 6.71
CA GLN A 73 -6.27 0.55 7.44
C GLN A 73 -6.80 1.62 8.41
N GLU A 74 -5.91 2.40 9.02
CA GLU A 74 -6.28 3.53 9.89
C GLU A 74 -7.03 4.61 9.10
N ILE A 75 -6.52 5.04 7.93
CA ILE A 75 -7.25 5.98 7.05
C ILE A 75 -8.63 5.43 6.66
N VAL A 76 -8.69 4.14 6.31
CA VAL A 76 -9.95 3.50 5.92
C VAL A 76 -10.96 3.54 7.07
N ALA A 77 -10.49 3.32 8.30
CA ALA A 77 -11.33 3.42 9.48
C ALA A 77 -11.77 4.87 9.73
N GLU A 78 -10.84 5.82 9.71
CA GLU A 78 -11.13 7.25 9.91
C GLU A 78 -12.20 7.75 8.92
N LYS A 79 -12.03 7.47 7.63
CA LYS A 79 -13.02 7.82 6.59
C LYS A 79 -14.38 7.18 6.85
N TYR A 80 -14.39 5.89 7.20
CA TYR A 80 -15.64 5.19 7.51
C TYR A 80 -16.39 5.81 8.70
N PHE A 81 -15.69 6.27 9.73
CA PHE A 81 -16.30 6.87 10.92
C PHE A 81 -16.57 8.37 10.79
N MET A 82 -15.87 9.10 9.91
CA MET A 82 -16.13 10.51 9.65
C MET A 82 -17.29 10.76 8.68
N GLU A 83 -17.61 9.79 7.82
CA GLU A 83 -18.73 9.88 6.88
C GLU A 83 -20.08 9.40 7.48
N ASN A 84 -20.08 8.85 8.70
CA ASN A 84 -21.28 8.42 9.44
C ASN A 84 -21.48 9.27 10.70
#